data_AF-A0A3M1KZI2-F1
#
_entry.id   AF-A0A3M1KZI2-F1
#
_cell.length_a   1.000
_cell.length_b   1.000
_cell.length_c   1.000
_cell.angle_alpha   90.00
_cell.angle_beta   90.00
_cell.angle_gamma   90.00
#
_symmetry.space_group_name_H-M   'P 1'
#
loop_
_entity.id
_entity.type
_entity.pdbx_description
1 polymer ?
#
loop_
_entity_poly.entity_id
_entity_poly.type
_entity_poly.pdbx_seq_one_letter_code
_entity_poly.pdbx_strand_id
1 'polypeptide(L)' 'MPRVKLCVKEDKGKVSLTEFDYPDPGPGQALVRTTLTTICGSDIHIVDEIDEVMAGTPMGHEAVGVVE' A
#
# COMPACT_ATOMS: atom_id res chain seq x y z
N MET A 1 14.04 14.15 -2.51
CA MET A 1 14.08 12.68 -2.61
C MET A 1 12.96 12.26 -3.54
N PRO A 2 13.10 11.19 -4.34
CA PRO A 2 11.99 10.72 -5.17
C PRO A 2 10.77 10.41 -4.27
N ARG A 3 9.56 10.66 -4.76
CA ARG A 3 8.32 10.28 -4.08
C ARG A 3 7.66 9.14 -4.84
N VAL A 4 6.96 8.28 -4.13
CA VAL A 4 6.18 7.18 -4.70
C VAL A 4 4.71 7.41 -4.46
N LYS A 5 3.85 6.88 -5.33
CA LYS A 5 2.39 6.92 -5.15
C LYS A 5 1.92 5.56 -4.67
N LEU A 6 1.18 5.55 -3.58
CA LEU A 6 0.55 4.36 -3.02
C LEU A 6 -0.97 4.52 -3.04
N CYS A 7 -1.69 3.44 -3.31
CA CYS A 7 -3.12 3.38 -3.06
C CYS A 7 -3.34 3.25 -1.55
N VAL A 8 -4.11 4.15 -0.96
CA VAL A 8 -4.42 4.15 0.48
C VAL A 8 -5.92 4.09 0.71
N LYS A 9 -6.35 3.50 1.83
CA LYS A 9 -7.71 3.66 2.33
C LYS A 9 -7.89 5.11 2.80
N GLU A 10 -8.83 5.83 2.22
CA GLU A 10 -9.13 7.21 2.62
C GLU A 10 -10.33 7.26 3.57
N ASP A 11 -11.37 6.49 3.26
CA ASP A 11 -12.59 6.36 4.04
C ASP A 11 -13.29 5.03 3.69
N LYS A 12 -14.42 4.72 4.34
CA LYS A 12 -15.28 3.60 3.99
C LYS A 12 -15.73 3.70 2.54
N GLY A 13 -15.45 2.68 1.74
CA GLY A 13 -15.77 2.68 0.31
C GLY A 13 -14.89 3.61 -0.54
N LYS A 14 -13.79 4.14 0.00
CA LYS A 14 -12.96 5.12 -0.70
C LYS A 14 -11.46 4.85 -0.57
N VAL A 15 -10.80 4.83 -1.72
CA VAL A 15 -9.33 4.83 -1.84
C VAL A 15 -8.85 6.02 -2.65
N SER A 16 -7.60 6.41 -2.43
CA SER A 16 -6.93 7.44 -3.23
C SER A 16 -5.44 7.15 -3.41
N LEU A 17 -4.84 7.77 -4.43
CA LEU A 17 -3.39 7.75 -4.61
C LEU A 17 -2.76 8.87 -3.80
N THR A 18 -1.94 8.49 -2.82
CA THR A 18 -1.22 9.43 -1.96
C THR A 18 0.28 9.32 -2.19
N GLU A 19 0.99 10.45 -2.13
CA GLU A 19 2.44 10.49 -2.25
C GLU A 19 3.13 10.21 -0.92
N PHE A 20 4.09 9.30 -0.95
CA PHE A 20 4.97 8.93 0.15
C PHE A 20 6.41 9.22 -0.22
N ASP A 21 7.23 9.47 0.79
CA ASP A 21 8.67 9.56 0.60
C ASP A 21 9.23 8.18 0.26
N TYR A 22 10.27 8.15 -0.58
CA TYR A 22 10.99 6.91 -0.81
C TYR A 22 11.57 6.41 0.51
N PRO A 23 11.26 5.18 0.94
CA PRO A 23 11.73 4.69 2.23
C PRO A 23 13.18 4.23 2.12
N ASP A 24 13.94 4.41 3.19
CA ASP A 24 15.25 3.77 3.39
C ASP A 24 15.08 2.53 4.29
N PRO A 25 15.47 1.32 3.86
CA PRO A 25 15.29 0.12 4.66
C PRO A 25 16.26 0.09 5.86
N GLY A 26 15.74 -0.28 7.04
CA GLY A 26 16.54 -0.52 8.24
C GLY A 26 17.20 -1.91 8.27
N PRO A 27 17.99 -2.22 9.32
CA PRO A 27 18.62 -3.53 9.48
C PRO A 27 17.59 -4.67 9.45
N GLY A 28 17.79 -5.64 8.55
CA GLY A 28 16.89 -6.80 8.38
C GLY A 28 15.63 -6.53 7.56
N GLN A 29 15.43 -5.30 7.06
CA GLN A 29 14.37 -4.97 6.12
C GLN A 29 14.90 -5.02 4.68
N ALA A 30 14.00 -5.25 3.73
CA ALA A 30 14.30 -5.16 2.30
C ALA A 30 13.39 -4.10 1.68
N LEU A 31 13.95 -3.24 0.84
CA LEU A 31 13.14 -2.39 -0.01
C LEU A 31 12.82 -3.17 -1.29
N VAL A 32 11.54 -3.18 -1.66
CA VAL A 32 11.05 -3.88 -2.84
C VAL A 32 10.37 -2.86 -3.74
N ARG A 33 10.91 -2.68 -4.95
CA ARG A 33 10.22 -1.97 -6.00
C ARG A 33 9.19 -2.89 -6.63
N THR A 34 7.94 -2.73 -6.20
CA THR A 34 6.79 -3.45 -6.75
C THR A 34 6.68 -3.22 -8.26
N THR A 35 6.64 -4.30 -9.04
CA THR A 35 6.44 -4.26 -10.50
C THR A 35 5.02 -4.66 -10.88
N LEU A 36 4.37 -5.51 -10.07
CA LEU A 36 2.99 -5.92 -10.24
C LEU A 36 2.40 -6.26 -8.86
N THR A 37 1.13 -5.94 -8.67
CA THR A 37 0.31 -6.44 -7.56
C THR A 37 -1.08 -6.76 -8.09
N THR A 38 -1.76 -7.71 -7.47
CA THR A 38 -3.17 -8.01 -7.74
C THR A 38 -4.08 -7.34 -6.71
N ILE A 39 -5.38 -7.34 -7.00
CA ILE A 39 -6.43 -6.92 -6.08
C ILE A 39 -7.16 -8.19 -5.63
N CYS A 40 -7.17 -8.43 -4.33
CA CYS A 40 -7.89 -9.54 -3.71
C CYS A 40 -9.26 -9.07 -3.20
N GLY A 41 -10.20 -10.00 -3.02
CA GLY A 41 -11.49 -9.69 -2.38
C GLY A 41 -11.33 -9.14 -0.95
N SER A 42 -10.29 -9.57 -0.23
CA SER A 42 -9.97 -9.05 1.11
C SER A 42 -9.54 -7.58 1.10
N ASP A 43 -8.94 -7.08 0.02
CA ASP A 43 -8.65 -5.64 -0.10
C ASP A 43 -9.96 -4.84 -0.12
N ILE A 44 -11.01 -5.38 -0.77
CA ILE A 44 -12.34 -4.76 -0.81
C ILE A 44 -13.00 -4.81 0.57
N HIS A 45 -12.96 -5.96 1.25
CA HIS A 45 -13.48 -6.06 2.63
C HIS A 45 -12.82 -5.05 3.57
N ILE A 46 -11.51 -4.80 3.43
CA ILE A 46 -10.81 -3.77 4.22
C ILE A 46 -11.37 -2.37 3.94
N VAL A 47 -11.66 -2.05 2.68
CA VAL A 47 -12.15 -0.71 2.30
C VAL A 47 -13.62 -0.52 2.70
N ASP A 48 -14.45 -1.53 2.54
CA ASP A 48 -15.90 -1.40 2.63
C ASP A 48 -16.47 -1.79 4.00
N GLU A 49 -15.86 -2.77 4.67
CA GLU A 49 -16.46 -3.44 5.83
C GLU A 49 -15.67 -3.26 7.12
N ILE A 50 -14.35 -3.08 7.06
CA ILE A 50 -13.47 -3.04 8.24
C ILE A 50 -13.14 -1.58 8.60
N ASP A 51 -13.81 -1.07 9.63
CA ASP A 51 -13.68 0.31 10.07
C ASP A 51 -12.41 0.53 10.94
N GLU A 52 -11.80 -0.54 11.46
CA GLU A 52 -10.59 -0.52 12.30
C GLU A 52 -9.31 -0.16 11.52
N VAL A 53 -9.32 -0.29 10.19
CA VAL A 53 -8.18 0.11 9.35
C VAL A 53 -8.21 1.63 9.17
N MET A 54 -7.15 2.27 9.66
CA MET A 54 -7.02 3.73 9.67
C MET A 54 -6.96 4.33 8.26
N ALA A 55 -7.46 5.55 8.13
CA ALA A 55 -7.25 6.34 6.92
C ALA A 55 -5.75 6.59 6.70
N GLY A 56 -5.32 6.54 5.44
CA GLY A 56 -3.92 6.65 5.02
C GLY A 56 -3.15 5.32 4.98
N THR A 57 -3.74 4.20 5.41
CA THR A 57 -3.09 2.88 5.34
C THR A 57 -2.87 2.46 3.88
N PRO A 58 -1.61 2.16 3.47
CA PRO A 58 -1.33 1.57 2.16
C PRO A 58 -2.03 0.22 1.98
N MET A 59 -2.60 0.02 0.80
CA MET A 59 -3.39 -1.15 0.44
C MET A 59 -2.60 -2.17 -0.40
N GLY A 60 -3.11 -3.40 -0.46
CA GLY A 60 -2.57 -4.48 -1.28
C GLY A 60 -1.60 -5.38 -0.52
N HIS A 61 -1.71 -6.69 -0.75
CA HIS A 61 -0.91 -7.71 -0.07
C HIS A 61 -0.45 -8.84 -0.99
N GLU A 62 -0.66 -8.70 -2.31
CA GLU A 62 -0.34 -9.71 -3.32
C GLU A 62 0.63 -9.13 -4.36
N ALA A 63 1.85 -8.82 -3.93
CA ALA A 63 2.83 -8.10 -4.74
C ALA A 63 4.04 -8.95 -5.16
N VAL A 64 4.57 -8.65 -6.34
CA VAL A 64 5.90 -9.08 -6.81
C VAL A 64 6.72 -7.87 -7.23
N GLY A 65 8.05 -7.98 -7.10
CA GLY A 65 8.94 -6.87 -7.38
C GLY A 65 10.41 -7.25 -7.42
N VAL A 66 11.25 -6.24 -7.51
CA VAL A 66 12.71 -6.38 -7.47
C VAL A 66 13.22 -5.77 -6.17
N VAL A 67 14.12 -6.47 -5.47
CA VAL A 67 14.80 -5.94 -4.28
C VAL A 67 15.79 -4.86 -4.71
N GLU A 68 15.79 -3.72 -4.02
CA GLU A 68 16.67 -2.57 -4.27
C GLU A 68 17.28 -2.00 -2.98
#